data_AF-A0A4D7ASS8-F1
#
_entry.id   AF-A0A4D7ASS8-F1
#
_cell.length_a   1.000
_cell.length_b   1.000
_cell.length_c   1.000
_cell.angle_alpha   90.00
_cell.angle_beta   90.00
_cell.angle_gamma   90.00
#
_symmetry.space_group_name_H-M   'P 1'
#
loop_
_entity.id
_entity.type
_entity.pdbx_description
1 polymer ?
#
loop_
_entity_poly.entity_id
_entity_poly.type
_entity_poly.pdbx_seq_one_letter_code
_entity_poly.pdbx_strand_id
1 'polypeptide(L)'
;MAEDVAALEELCGDVSGYFYKMLDYLDQRVRDGVRQGEFTEEQARGDLDLALWYAYACNNIDDYDYYYKAAQWMPASEPAAEAAGSGIWYYRYACALMYCGRLEEARHYAETGVSLDPEYPWGWLETAKLRAHFGDASGALEAVDRGLALVPGDYEFTTLRREIQEGRTLEEMEFHWIDPECDAVLQAGGDENEAEKRLSIAGICCDPENLAAIKTALSPTEWEADAPYCTFRLPYQNGSLLGRFFMNEAALSKFPLSWVREFVRRLPELDRRGRTFLAAQAGLGTEGLSLEWFAVHPDRTMRLCYIRGQDQQMVLFDRDFSLCSEDRQPALTRPEGGAFLAFVLLEAPAWDPDQFRRDLRDLYGIPCLTEAEESEDGGSTLTFEVSGMLAAVCLYPFPVPHGEAEENAAHNYLWPEAAESAARHRGQLLVTVLPREESVREAAILQVKLVCAACRQRGTLGVYANGTVYQPEFYLNASQPMEDGELPLLDLVWMGLYRREEGLCGYTDGLAAFGKEEIEVLDTQAAPGDLHSFLLDLASYVLEEDVTFHDGETIGFTEGQYLPISRSAGVWHDGMTLKISYPEEP
;
A
#
# COMPACT_ATOMS: atom_id res chain seq x y z
N MET A 1 18.07 -14.42 13.47
CA MET A 1 18.75 -14.74 12.20
C MET A 1 18.55 -16.19 11.79
N ALA A 2 19.11 -17.21 12.46
CA ALA A 2 19.00 -18.61 11.98
C ALA A 2 17.56 -19.18 11.96
N GLU A 3 16.70 -18.83 12.92
CA GLU A 3 15.27 -19.21 12.89
C GLU A 3 14.48 -18.38 11.85
N ASP A 4 14.89 -17.14 11.59
CA ASP A 4 14.28 -16.25 10.59
C ASP A 4 14.59 -16.71 9.15
N VAL A 5 15.79 -17.26 8.91
CA VAL A 5 16.16 -17.85 7.60
C VAL A 5 15.28 -19.04 7.25
N ALA A 6 14.95 -19.91 8.23
CA ALA A 6 14.06 -21.05 7.99
C ALA A 6 12.62 -20.61 7.66
N ALA A 7 12.12 -19.56 8.33
CA ALA A 7 10.82 -18.98 8.05
C ALA A 7 10.74 -18.36 6.66
N LEU A 8 11.85 -17.79 6.16
CA LEU A 8 11.96 -17.28 4.79
C LEU A 8 12.03 -18.42 3.77
N GLU A 9 12.80 -19.48 4.03
CA GLU A 9 12.93 -20.63 3.13
C GLU A 9 11.61 -21.41 2.93
N GLU A 10 10.79 -21.56 3.97
CA GLU A 10 9.48 -22.24 3.90
C GLU A 10 8.49 -21.53 2.96
N LEU A 11 8.75 -20.27 2.74
CA LEU A 11 7.85 -19.30 2.19
C LEU A 11 8.06 -19.28 0.64
N CYS A 12 9.20 -19.80 0.12
CA CYS A 12 9.63 -19.89 -1.30
C CYS A 12 8.78 -20.77 -2.26
N GLY A 13 7.45 -20.78 -2.11
CA GLY A 13 6.49 -21.44 -2.98
C GLY A 13 6.02 -20.57 -4.17
N ASP A 14 5.58 -21.24 -5.23
CA ASP A 14 5.45 -20.78 -6.63
C ASP A 14 4.32 -19.77 -6.94
N VAL A 15 4.12 -18.71 -6.13
CA VAL A 15 3.08 -17.69 -6.38
C VAL A 15 3.60 -16.26 -6.11
N SER A 16 3.40 -15.34 -7.07
CA SER A 16 3.89 -13.95 -7.08
C SER A 16 3.58 -13.10 -5.82
N GLY A 17 2.51 -13.40 -5.09
CA GLY A 17 2.18 -12.74 -3.81
C GLY A 17 3.14 -13.05 -2.66
N TYR A 18 4.09 -13.97 -2.87
CA TYR A 18 5.02 -14.41 -1.84
C TYR A 18 6.14 -13.41 -1.53
N PHE A 19 6.75 -12.78 -2.55
CA PHE A 19 7.88 -11.87 -2.33
C PHE A 19 7.47 -10.60 -1.59
N TYR A 20 6.23 -10.12 -1.80
CA TYR A 20 5.66 -9.05 -0.98
C TYR A 20 5.55 -9.45 0.49
N LYS A 21 5.03 -10.66 0.78
CA LYS A 21 4.96 -11.19 2.15
C LYS A 21 6.35 -11.35 2.79
N MET A 22 7.33 -11.81 2.02
CA MET A 22 8.72 -11.88 2.48
C MET A 22 9.21 -10.48 2.87
N LEU A 23 9.04 -9.49 2.00
CA LEU A 23 9.50 -8.14 2.26
C LEU A 23 8.81 -7.53 3.49
N ASP A 24 7.50 -7.71 3.62
CA ASP A 24 6.74 -7.25 4.77
C ASP A 24 7.23 -7.90 6.07
N TYR A 25 7.50 -9.20 6.05
CA TYR A 25 8.08 -9.90 7.20
C TYR A 25 9.46 -9.34 7.57
N LEU A 26 10.32 -9.07 6.59
CA LEU A 26 11.65 -8.49 6.82
C LEU A 26 11.55 -7.07 7.39
N ASP A 27 10.70 -6.21 6.81
CA ASP A 27 10.48 -4.84 7.28
C ASP A 27 9.92 -4.85 8.72
N GLN A 28 8.97 -5.74 9.02
CA GLN A 28 8.42 -5.93 10.36
C GLN A 28 9.48 -6.41 11.35
N ARG A 29 10.29 -7.43 10.97
CA ARG A 29 11.36 -7.98 11.82
C ARG A 29 12.39 -6.91 12.19
N VAL A 30 12.75 -6.05 11.24
CA VAL A 30 13.66 -4.92 11.46
C VAL A 30 13.03 -3.90 12.39
N ARG A 31 11.80 -3.49 12.10
CA ARG A 31 11.04 -2.53 12.93
C ARG A 31 10.93 -3.01 14.38
N ASP A 32 10.62 -4.28 14.57
CA ASP A 32 10.45 -4.92 15.89
C ASP A 32 11.76 -5.06 16.64
N GLY A 33 12.81 -5.53 15.96
CA GLY A 33 14.13 -5.66 16.56
C GLY A 33 14.70 -4.32 17.01
N VAL A 34 14.50 -3.27 16.22
CA VAL A 34 14.90 -1.89 16.59
C VAL A 34 14.09 -1.38 17.77
N ARG A 35 12.76 -1.55 17.73
CA ARG A 35 11.85 -1.13 18.80
C ARG A 35 12.13 -1.83 20.13
N GLN A 36 12.49 -3.11 20.08
CA GLN A 36 12.81 -3.93 21.25
C GLN A 36 14.28 -3.78 21.71
N GLY A 37 15.10 -3.04 20.96
CA GLY A 37 16.51 -2.81 21.28
C GLY A 37 17.41 -4.02 21.07
N GLU A 38 17.01 -4.97 20.23
CA GLU A 38 17.81 -6.14 19.85
C GLU A 38 19.02 -5.74 18.99
N PHE A 39 18.82 -4.76 18.11
CA PHE A 39 19.83 -4.17 17.23
C PHE A 39 19.41 -2.76 16.81
N THR A 40 20.34 -1.97 16.28
CA THR A 40 20.04 -0.66 15.66
C THR A 40 19.67 -0.81 14.19
N GLU A 41 19.04 0.20 13.60
CA GLU A 41 18.75 0.21 12.16
C GLU A 41 20.03 0.12 11.32
N GLU A 42 21.12 0.77 11.76
CA GLU A 42 22.44 0.67 11.11
C GLU A 42 22.99 -0.77 11.15
N GLN A 43 22.81 -1.48 12.27
CA GLN A 43 23.21 -2.88 12.39
C GLN A 43 22.37 -3.79 11.49
N ALA A 44 21.05 -3.55 11.38
CA ALA A 44 20.19 -4.29 10.47
C ALA A 44 20.58 -4.05 9.00
N ARG A 45 20.83 -2.80 8.61
CA ARG A 45 21.27 -2.44 7.25
C ARG A 45 22.62 -3.05 6.89
N GLY A 46 23.53 -3.17 7.86
CA GLY A 46 24.86 -3.76 7.67
C GLY A 46 24.89 -5.29 7.72
N ASP A 47 23.80 -5.96 8.10
CA ASP A 47 23.73 -7.41 8.19
C ASP A 47 23.64 -8.06 6.79
N LEU A 48 24.58 -8.97 6.50
CA LEU A 48 24.70 -9.59 5.19
C LEU A 48 23.50 -10.50 4.87
N ASP A 49 23.05 -11.33 5.81
CA ASP A 49 21.97 -12.28 5.56
C ASP A 49 20.66 -11.54 5.33
N LEU A 50 20.39 -10.51 6.13
CA LEU A 50 19.23 -9.64 5.96
C LEU A 50 19.27 -8.92 4.62
N ALA A 51 20.41 -8.33 4.24
CA ALA A 51 20.56 -7.66 2.94
C ALA A 51 20.34 -8.62 1.77
N LEU A 52 20.85 -9.85 1.86
CA LEU A 52 20.65 -10.87 0.84
C LEU A 52 19.15 -11.20 0.68
N TRP A 53 18.43 -11.48 1.76
CA TRP A 53 16.99 -11.77 1.68
C TRP A 53 16.16 -10.56 1.23
N TYR A 54 16.52 -9.36 1.69
CA TYR A 54 15.85 -8.12 1.29
C TYR A 54 15.97 -7.88 -0.22
N ALA A 55 17.18 -7.99 -0.77
CA ALA A 55 17.39 -7.84 -2.21
C ALA A 55 16.79 -9.00 -3.01
N TYR A 56 16.72 -10.21 -2.44
CA TYR A 56 16.03 -11.33 -3.08
C TYR A 56 14.53 -11.05 -3.22
N ALA A 57 13.86 -10.64 -2.16
CA ALA A 57 12.45 -10.27 -2.21
C ALA A 57 12.22 -9.15 -3.24
N CYS A 58 12.95 -8.05 -3.10
CA CYS A 58 12.81 -6.88 -3.95
C CYS A 58 13.05 -7.18 -5.43
N ASN A 59 14.13 -7.86 -5.78
CA ASN A 59 14.48 -8.11 -7.18
C ASN A 59 13.54 -9.10 -7.89
N ASN A 60 12.81 -9.94 -7.13
CA ASN A 60 11.85 -10.90 -7.68
C ASN A 60 10.42 -10.37 -7.73
N ILE A 61 10.15 -9.19 -7.16
CA ILE A 61 8.88 -8.49 -7.38
C ILE A 61 8.76 -7.96 -8.83
N ASP A 62 9.90 -7.79 -9.53
CA ASP A 62 9.97 -7.35 -10.93
C ASP A 62 9.29 -5.97 -11.16
N ASP A 63 9.53 -5.03 -10.25
CA ASP A 63 9.05 -3.65 -10.31
C ASP A 63 10.15 -2.66 -9.90
N TYR A 64 10.21 -1.53 -10.60
CA TYR A 64 11.22 -0.49 -10.43
C TYR A 64 11.39 -0.01 -8.98
N ASP A 65 10.28 0.20 -8.25
CA ASP A 65 10.34 0.72 -6.89
C ASP A 65 11.06 -0.25 -5.94
N TYR A 66 10.95 -1.54 -6.21
CA TYR A 66 11.60 -2.58 -5.42
C TYR A 66 13.06 -2.76 -5.81
N TYR A 67 13.42 -2.68 -7.10
CA TYR A 67 14.82 -2.58 -7.50
C TYR A 67 15.50 -1.37 -6.85
N TYR A 68 14.82 -0.22 -6.82
CA TYR A 68 15.33 0.97 -6.13
C TYR A 68 15.50 0.72 -4.62
N LYS A 69 14.52 0.11 -3.95
CA LYS A 69 14.63 -0.27 -2.53
C LYS A 69 15.84 -1.18 -2.28
N ALA A 70 16.06 -2.20 -3.10
CA ALA A 70 17.23 -3.07 -3.01
C ALA A 70 18.54 -2.28 -3.21
N ALA A 71 18.60 -1.41 -4.22
CA ALA A 71 19.77 -0.59 -4.50
C ALA A 71 20.11 0.39 -3.36
N GLN A 72 19.11 0.85 -2.59
CA GLN A 72 19.30 1.66 -1.38
C GLN A 72 19.70 0.82 -0.16
N TRP A 73 19.21 -0.42 -0.04
CA TRP A 73 19.47 -1.27 1.13
C TRP A 73 20.87 -1.86 1.13
N MET A 74 21.31 -2.41 0.00
CA MET A 74 22.50 -3.24 -0.11
C MET A 74 23.81 -2.59 0.37
N PRO A 75 24.14 -1.31 0.04
CA PRO A 75 25.49 -0.75 0.25
C PRO A 75 26.05 -0.85 1.66
N ALA A 76 25.20 -0.74 2.69
CA ALA A 76 25.66 -0.80 4.09
C ALA A 76 26.27 -2.17 4.48
N SER A 77 25.89 -3.23 3.77
CA SER A 77 26.36 -4.60 4.00
C SER A 77 27.56 -5.01 3.11
N GLU A 78 28.03 -4.13 2.22
CA GLU A 78 29.15 -4.40 1.31
C GLU A 78 30.42 -4.88 2.05
N PRO A 79 30.87 -4.26 3.15
CA PRO A 79 32.07 -4.74 3.86
C PRO A 79 31.93 -6.18 4.38
N ALA A 80 30.73 -6.57 4.80
CA ALA A 80 30.45 -7.94 5.24
C ALA A 80 30.43 -8.90 4.04
N ALA A 81 29.86 -8.48 2.91
CA ALA A 81 29.86 -9.25 1.67
C ALA A 81 31.27 -9.51 1.14
N GLU A 82 32.14 -8.48 1.12
CA GLU A 82 33.54 -8.59 0.70
C GLU A 82 34.31 -9.55 1.62
N ALA A 83 34.17 -9.40 2.95
CA ALA A 83 34.82 -10.27 3.91
C ALA A 83 34.39 -11.74 3.80
N ALA A 84 33.12 -11.97 3.43
CA ALA A 84 32.58 -13.31 3.18
C ALA A 84 32.91 -13.86 1.79
N GLY A 85 33.39 -13.04 0.85
CA GLY A 85 33.53 -13.42 -0.55
C GLY A 85 32.18 -13.75 -1.22
N SER A 86 31.13 -13.01 -0.87
CA SER A 86 29.75 -13.34 -1.25
C SER A 86 29.41 -12.93 -2.69
N GLY A 87 29.63 -13.80 -3.67
CA GLY A 87 29.27 -13.53 -5.07
C GLY A 87 27.80 -13.20 -5.29
N ILE A 88 26.92 -13.83 -4.51
CA ILE A 88 25.48 -13.60 -4.54
C ILE A 88 25.08 -12.17 -4.17
N TRP A 89 25.80 -11.54 -3.23
CA TRP A 89 25.56 -10.14 -2.87
C TRP A 89 25.86 -9.21 -4.05
N TYR A 90 27.04 -9.38 -4.66
CA TYR A 90 27.47 -8.58 -5.81
C TYR A 90 26.53 -8.74 -7.01
N TYR A 91 26.09 -9.98 -7.28
CA TYR A 91 25.10 -10.26 -8.30
C TYR A 91 23.77 -9.54 -8.03
N ARG A 92 23.17 -9.71 -6.85
CA ARG A 92 21.87 -9.11 -6.52
C ARG A 92 21.93 -7.58 -6.54
N TYR A 93 23.05 -7.00 -6.10
CA TYR A 93 23.24 -5.55 -6.16
C TYR A 93 23.41 -5.06 -7.59
N ALA A 94 24.20 -5.76 -8.42
CA ALA A 94 24.36 -5.43 -9.83
C ALA A 94 23.02 -5.46 -10.58
N CYS A 95 22.18 -6.48 -10.35
CA CYS A 95 20.83 -6.52 -10.93
C CYS A 95 19.99 -5.29 -10.52
N ALA A 96 19.96 -4.96 -9.22
CA ALA A 96 19.20 -3.80 -8.73
C ALA A 96 19.70 -2.50 -9.38
N LEU A 97 21.02 -2.32 -9.50
CA LEU A 97 21.62 -1.17 -10.18
C LEU A 97 21.27 -1.12 -11.67
N MET A 98 21.29 -2.27 -12.36
CA MET A 98 20.95 -2.36 -13.77
C MET A 98 19.50 -1.93 -14.03
N TYR A 99 18.55 -2.44 -13.24
CA TYR A 99 17.13 -2.06 -13.33
C TYR A 99 16.84 -0.61 -12.91
N CYS A 100 17.74 0.01 -12.13
CA CYS A 100 17.70 1.45 -11.85
C CYS A 100 18.45 2.31 -12.89
N GLY A 101 18.98 1.71 -13.96
CA GLY A 101 19.69 2.42 -15.03
C GLY A 101 21.12 2.85 -14.70
N ARG A 102 21.70 2.35 -13.61
CA ARG A 102 23.08 2.63 -13.15
C ARG A 102 24.06 1.61 -13.76
N LEU A 103 24.10 1.54 -15.09
CA LEU A 103 24.72 0.44 -15.85
C LEU A 103 26.24 0.30 -15.65
N GLU A 104 26.97 1.40 -15.54
CA GLU A 104 28.42 1.37 -15.28
C GLU A 104 28.73 0.81 -13.89
N GLU A 105 27.93 1.16 -12.89
CA GLU A 105 28.06 0.62 -11.53
C GLU A 105 27.65 -0.84 -11.50
N ALA A 106 26.54 -1.20 -12.13
CA ALA A 106 26.11 -2.59 -12.28
C ALA A 106 27.23 -3.45 -12.87
N ARG A 107 27.87 -2.98 -13.95
CA ARG A 107 29.02 -3.66 -14.57
C ARG A 107 30.17 -3.84 -13.59
N HIS A 108 30.54 -2.77 -12.86
CA HIS A 108 31.62 -2.82 -11.90
C HIS A 108 31.37 -3.88 -10.82
N TYR A 109 30.17 -3.89 -10.22
CA TYR A 109 29.81 -4.86 -9.19
C TYR A 109 29.68 -6.28 -9.75
N ALA A 110 29.13 -6.47 -10.94
CA ALA A 110 29.05 -7.79 -11.59
C ALA A 110 30.45 -8.39 -11.84
N GLU A 111 31.36 -7.62 -12.44
CA GLU A 111 32.74 -8.04 -12.70
C GLU A 111 33.53 -8.32 -11.41
N THR A 112 33.29 -7.53 -10.36
CA THR A 112 33.86 -7.75 -9.04
C THR A 112 33.34 -9.04 -8.41
N GLY A 113 32.03 -9.29 -8.50
CA GLY A 113 31.37 -10.48 -7.98
C GLY A 113 31.93 -11.78 -8.55
N VAL A 114 32.04 -11.88 -9.89
CA VAL A 114 32.60 -13.09 -10.54
C VAL A 114 34.10 -13.27 -10.30
N SER A 115 34.82 -12.19 -9.95
CA SER A 115 36.23 -12.26 -9.57
C SER A 115 36.42 -12.75 -8.14
N LEU A 116 35.52 -12.36 -7.23
CA LEU A 116 35.51 -12.78 -5.82
C LEU A 116 35.02 -14.22 -5.66
N ASP A 117 33.92 -14.57 -6.34
CA ASP A 117 33.29 -15.88 -6.28
C ASP A 117 33.00 -16.42 -7.69
N PRO A 118 34.01 -17.01 -8.36
CA PRO A 118 33.88 -17.52 -9.72
C PRO A 118 33.04 -18.78 -9.83
N GLU A 119 32.60 -19.38 -8.71
CA GLU A 119 31.77 -20.59 -8.66
C GLU A 119 30.28 -20.26 -8.54
N TYR A 120 29.90 -19.01 -8.26
CA TYR A 120 28.51 -18.58 -8.27
C TYR A 120 28.03 -18.30 -9.71
N PRO A 121 27.14 -19.13 -10.29
CA PRO A 121 26.83 -19.09 -11.72
C PRO A 121 26.13 -17.79 -12.13
N TRP A 122 25.18 -17.30 -11.34
CA TRP A 122 24.33 -16.17 -11.73
C TRP A 122 25.10 -14.85 -11.86
N GLY A 123 26.24 -14.70 -11.16
CA GLY A 123 27.15 -13.57 -11.39
C GLY A 123 27.71 -13.53 -12.82
N TRP A 124 27.94 -14.69 -13.44
CA TRP A 124 28.38 -14.77 -14.83
C TRP A 124 27.26 -14.41 -15.81
N LEU A 125 26.01 -14.70 -15.49
CA LEU A 125 24.84 -14.31 -16.30
C LEU A 125 24.74 -12.78 -16.39
N GLU A 126 24.78 -12.11 -15.25
CA GLU A 126 24.75 -10.64 -15.15
C GLU A 126 25.96 -10.00 -15.84
N THR A 127 27.15 -10.54 -15.60
CA THR A 127 28.38 -10.07 -16.25
C THR A 127 28.30 -10.20 -17.78
N ALA A 128 27.74 -11.29 -18.29
CA ALA A 128 27.59 -11.50 -19.73
C ALA A 128 26.66 -10.45 -20.37
N LYS A 129 25.49 -10.21 -19.76
CA LYS A 129 24.53 -9.18 -20.20
C LYS A 129 25.18 -7.80 -20.28
N LEU A 130 25.86 -7.39 -19.22
CA LEU A 130 26.52 -6.09 -19.14
C LEU A 130 27.72 -5.98 -20.10
N ARG A 131 28.56 -7.01 -20.24
CA ARG A 131 29.65 -7.01 -21.23
C ARG A 131 29.13 -6.86 -22.65
N ALA A 132 28.06 -7.58 -23.01
CA ALA A 132 27.45 -7.48 -24.32
C ALA A 132 26.89 -6.07 -24.56
N HIS A 133 26.18 -5.48 -23.59
CA HIS A 133 25.69 -4.10 -23.65
C HIS A 133 26.82 -3.09 -23.90
N PHE A 134 27.95 -3.23 -23.21
CA PHE A 134 29.12 -2.36 -23.37
C PHE A 134 30.02 -2.73 -24.57
N GLY A 135 29.56 -3.61 -25.46
CA GLY A 135 30.21 -3.92 -26.73
C GLY A 135 31.28 -5.02 -26.70
N ASP A 136 31.47 -5.71 -25.58
CA ASP A 136 32.37 -6.87 -25.45
C ASP A 136 31.60 -8.19 -25.64
N ALA A 137 31.15 -8.44 -26.86
CA ALA A 137 30.43 -9.66 -27.21
C ALA A 137 31.28 -10.93 -26.99
N SER A 138 32.60 -10.85 -27.20
CA SER A 138 33.53 -11.96 -26.95
C SER A 138 33.58 -12.33 -25.47
N GLY A 139 33.84 -11.36 -24.59
CA GLY A 139 33.91 -11.59 -23.15
C GLY A 139 32.55 -11.94 -22.56
N ALA A 140 31.45 -11.52 -23.18
CA ALA A 140 30.10 -11.94 -22.82
C ALA A 140 29.88 -13.43 -23.10
N LEU A 141 30.26 -13.92 -24.29
CA LEU A 141 30.15 -15.35 -24.63
C LEU A 141 31.07 -16.22 -23.75
N GLU A 142 32.26 -15.74 -23.40
CA GLU A 142 33.13 -16.44 -22.43
C GLU A 142 32.49 -16.54 -21.04
N ALA A 143 31.80 -15.49 -20.58
CA ALA A 143 31.05 -15.53 -19.32
C ALA A 143 29.87 -16.51 -19.40
N VAL A 144 29.15 -16.55 -20.52
CA VAL A 144 28.09 -17.55 -20.75
C VAL A 144 28.64 -18.98 -20.76
N ASP A 145 29.78 -19.21 -21.41
CA ASP A 145 30.44 -20.52 -21.43
C ASP A 145 30.86 -20.97 -20.03
N ARG A 146 31.32 -20.03 -19.20
CA ARG A 146 31.64 -20.29 -17.80
C ARG A 146 30.39 -20.63 -16.98
N GLY A 147 29.30 -19.89 -17.15
CA GLY A 147 28.02 -20.18 -16.51
C GLY A 147 27.47 -21.57 -16.87
N LEU A 148 27.48 -21.92 -18.16
CA LEU A 148 27.03 -23.24 -18.63
C LEU A 148 27.96 -24.39 -18.20
N ALA A 149 29.22 -24.12 -17.89
CA ALA A 149 30.09 -25.12 -17.29
C ALA A 149 29.70 -25.42 -15.83
N LEU A 150 29.15 -24.43 -15.11
CA LEU A 150 28.66 -24.57 -13.74
C LEU A 150 27.24 -25.16 -13.71
N VAL A 151 26.35 -24.73 -14.61
CA VAL A 151 24.97 -25.21 -14.74
C VAL A 151 24.70 -25.68 -16.18
N PRO A 152 25.05 -26.93 -16.52
CA PRO A 152 24.91 -27.43 -17.89
C PRO A 152 23.46 -27.48 -18.37
N GLY A 153 23.19 -26.82 -19.51
CA GLY A 153 21.88 -26.86 -20.17
C GLY A 153 20.84 -25.90 -19.57
N ASP A 154 21.27 -24.99 -18.69
CA ASP A 154 20.42 -23.96 -18.12
C ASP A 154 19.77 -23.07 -19.21
N TYR A 155 18.46 -22.83 -19.06
CA TYR A 155 17.66 -22.11 -20.05
C TYR A 155 18.16 -20.68 -20.26
N GLU A 156 18.33 -19.93 -19.17
CA GLU A 156 18.73 -18.52 -19.17
C GLU A 156 20.05 -18.32 -19.92
N PHE A 157 21.05 -19.16 -19.62
CA PHE A 157 22.34 -19.05 -20.31
C PHE A 157 22.26 -19.41 -21.79
N THR A 158 21.44 -20.40 -22.17
CA THR A 158 21.31 -20.77 -23.59
C THR A 158 20.55 -19.71 -24.39
N THR A 159 19.53 -19.10 -23.79
CA THR A 159 18.78 -17.95 -24.32
C THR A 159 19.70 -16.75 -24.49
N LEU A 160 20.43 -16.37 -23.43
CA LEU A 160 21.37 -15.25 -23.48
C LEU A 160 22.48 -15.46 -24.52
N ARG A 161 23.00 -16.69 -24.66
CA ARG A 161 23.99 -17.01 -25.71
C ARG A 161 23.45 -16.64 -27.10
N ARG A 162 22.22 -17.07 -27.41
CA ARG A 162 21.56 -16.80 -28.69
C ARG A 162 21.40 -15.29 -28.89
N GLU A 163 20.95 -14.57 -27.88
CA GLU A 163 20.64 -13.13 -27.96
C GLU A 163 21.88 -12.28 -28.14
N ILE A 164 22.99 -12.62 -27.46
CA ILE A 164 24.30 -12.00 -27.69
C ILE A 164 24.75 -12.21 -29.15
N GLN A 165 24.56 -13.42 -29.70
CA GLN A 165 24.92 -13.72 -31.09
C GLN A 165 24.05 -12.99 -32.11
N GLU A 166 22.78 -12.76 -31.76
CA GLU A 166 21.84 -11.95 -32.55
C GLU A 166 22.10 -10.44 -32.43
N GLY A 167 22.91 -10.01 -31.46
CA GLY A 167 23.19 -8.61 -31.20
C GLY A 167 22.01 -7.87 -30.59
N ARG A 168 21.21 -8.57 -29.77
CA ARG A 168 20.10 -7.98 -29.01
C ARG A 168 20.60 -6.92 -28.05
N THR A 169 19.73 -5.95 -27.76
CA THR A 169 19.94 -4.93 -26.74
C THR A 169 19.81 -5.53 -25.33
N LEU A 170 20.30 -4.82 -24.31
CA LEU A 170 20.20 -5.27 -22.92
C LEU A 170 18.75 -5.49 -22.48
N GLU A 171 17.83 -4.60 -22.86
CA GLU A 171 16.41 -4.75 -22.53
C GLU A 171 15.74 -5.91 -23.26
N GLU A 172 16.17 -6.23 -24.49
CA GLU A 172 15.71 -7.45 -25.16
C GLU A 172 16.24 -8.71 -24.48
N MET A 173 17.43 -8.66 -23.85
CA MET A 173 17.98 -9.76 -23.05
C MET A 173 17.35 -9.90 -21.66
N GLU A 174 16.56 -8.92 -21.21
CA GLU A 174 15.77 -8.97 -19.97
C GLU A 174 14.28 -9.20 -20.24
N PHE A 175 13.87 -9.18 -21.51
CA PHE A 175 12.47 -9.36 -21.90
C PHE A 175 12.14 -10.85 -22.05
N HIS A 176 12.26 -11.58 -20.94
CA HIS A 176 12.01 -13.02 -20.86
C HIS A 176 11.54 -13.43 -19.45
N TRP A 177 10.99 -14.63 -19.35
CA TRP A 177 10.74 -15.30 -18.07
C TRP A 177 11.75 -16.41 -17.80
N ILE A 178 12.02 -16.64 -16.52
CA ILE A 178 12.92 -17.73 -16.08
C ILE A 178 12.30 -19.09 -16.40
N ASP A 179 10.97 -19.23 -16.26
CA ASP A 179 10.26 -20.44 -16.67
C ASP A 179 10.14 -20.51 -18.21
N PRO A 180 10.63 -21.59 -18.84
CA PRO A 180 10.64 -21.70 -20.30
C PRO A 180 9.25 -21.76 -20.94
N GLU A 181 8.24 -22.29 -20.24
CA GLU A 181 6.87 -22.37 -20.79
C GLU A 181 6.21 -21.01 -20.78
N CYS A 182 6.33 -20.27 -19.67
CA CYS A 182 5.91 -18.88 -19.56
C CYS A 182 6.64 -18.00 -20.58
N ASP A 183 7.97 -18.12 -20.71
CA ASP A 183 8.75 -17.34 -21.67
C ASP A 183 8.30 -17.62 -23.10
N ALA A 184 8.04 -18.88 -23.46
CA ALA A 184 7.52 -19.21 -24.79
C ALA A 184 6.19 -18.51 -25.10
N VAL A 185 5.32 -18.32 -24.11
CA VAL A 185 4.06 -17.58 -24.24
C VAL A 185 4.32 -16.08 -24.42
N LEU A 186 5.25 -15.50 -23.65
CA LEU A 186 5.70 -14.11 -23.78
C LEU A 186 6.28 -13.83 -25.18
N GLN A 187 7.22 -14.65 -25.63
CA GLN A 187 7.85 -14.50 -26.95
C GLN A 187 6.86 -14.70 -28.11
N ALA A 188 5.78 -15.45 -27.91
CA ALA A 188 4.70 -15.61 -28.89
C ALA A 188 3.70 -14.44 -28.91
N GLY A 189 3.82 -13.47 -27.99
CA GLY A 189 2.89 -12.34 -27.83
C GLY A 189 1.53 -12.76 -27.26
N GLY A 190 1.50 -13.86 -26.50
CA GLY A 190 0.30 -14.42 -25.88
C GLY A 190 0.21 -14.18 -24.37
N ASP A 191 1.17 -13.48 -23.78
CA ASP A 191 1.26 -13.26 -22.34
C ASP A 191 0.44 -12.04 -21.92
N GLU A 192 -0.43 -12.23 -20.94
CA GLU A 192 -1.28 -11.17 -20.40
C GLU A 192 -0.47 -10.12 -19.62
N ASN A 193 0.70 -10.48 -19.11
CA ASN A 193 1.61 -9.62 -18.34
C ASN A 193 2.67 -8.94 -19.20
N GLU A 194 2.58 -9.02 -20.54
CA GLU A 194 3.57 -8.41 -21.45
C GLU A 194 3.80 -6.92 -21.15
N ALA A 195 2.72 -6.19 -20.87
CA ALA A 195 2.79 -4.76 -20.58
C ALA A 195 3.53 -4.46 -19.26
N GLU A 196 3.31 -5.28 -18.24
CA GLU A 196 3.98 -5.19 -16.94
C GLU A 196 5.47 -5.52 -17.09
N LYS A 197 5.81 -6.58 -17.82
CA LYS A 197 7.21 -6.93 -18.12
C LYS A 197 7.94 -5.81 -18.86
N ARG A 198 7.28 -5.13 -19.80
CA ARG A 198 7.87 -3.98 -20.49
C ARG A 198 8.12 -2.80 -19.55
N LEU A 199 7.27 -2.61 -18.55
CA LEU A 199 7.44 -1.58 -17.54
C LEU A 199 8.60 -1.92 -16.60
N SER A 200 8.75 -3.17 -16.19
CA SER A 200 9.84 -3.56 -15.27
C SER A 200 11.23 -3.30 -15.86
N ILE A 201 11.41 -3.57 -17.15
CA ILE A 201 12.67 -3.30 -17.86
C ILE A 201 12.78 -1.85 -18.38
N ALA A 202 11.74 -1.02 -18.22
CA ALA A 202 11.74 0.33 -18.77
C ALA A 202 12.81 1.23 -18.13
N GLY A 203 13.24 0.91 -16.90
CA GLY A 203 14.24 1.67 -16.15
C GLY A 203 15.70 1.36 -16.47
N ILE A 204 16.00 0.44 -17.40
CA ILE A 204 17.37 -0.06 -17.63
C ILE A 204 18.19 0.87 -18.52
N CYS A 205 17.80 1.07 -19.78
CA CYS A 205 18.56 1.87 -20.75
C CYS A 205 17.91 3.24 -20.95
N CYS A 206 18.68 4.29 -20.70
CA CYS A 206 18.28 5.66 -20.99
C CYS A 206 18.57 6.02 -22.45
N ASP A 207 17.63 6.70 -23.11
CA ASP A 207 17.84 7.46 -24.34
C ASP A 207 18.25 8.90 -23.97
N PRO A 208 19.56 9.23 -23.96
CA PRO A 208 20.03 10.55 -23.53
C PRO A 208 19.60 11.67 -24.48
N GLU A 209 19.42 11.38 -25.77
CA GLU A 209 18.99 12.39 -26.75
C GLU A 209 17.53 12.77 -26.52
N ASN A 210 16.66 11.77 -26.35
CA ASN A 210 15.26 12.03 -26.08
C ASN A 210 15.04 12.61 -24.68
N LEU A 211 15.77 12.15 -23.65
CA LEU A 211 15.72 12.75 -22.31
C LEU A 211 16.11 14.24 -22.34
N ALA A 212 17.19 14.60 -23.05
CA ALA A 212 17.58 16.00 -23.20
C ALA A 212 16.51 16.83 -23.93
N ALA A 213 15.86 16.24 -24.94
CA ALA A 213 14.75 16.88 -25.65
C ALA A 213 13.49 17.04 -24.76
N ILE A 214 13.20 16.06 -23.90
CA ILE A 214 12.14 16.10 -22.89
C ILE A 214 12.42 17.19 -21.87
N LYS A 215 13.62 17.23 -21.28
CA LYS A 215 14.05 18.30 -20.35
C LYS A 215 13.95 19.67 -21.01
N THR A 216 14.31 19.80 -22.29
CA THR A 216 14.11 21.06 -23.03
C THR A 216 12.62 21.43 -23.14
N ALA A 217 11.75 20.46 -23.44
CA ALA A 217 10.30 20.70 -23.56
C ALA A 217 9.65 21.08 -22.22
N LEU A 218 10.10 20.48 -21.11
CA LEU A 218 9.64 20.78 -19.76
C LEU A 218 10.23 22.09 -19.21
N SER A 219 11.44 22.46 -19.64
CA SER A 219 12.23 23.57 -19.09
C SER A 219 12.30 23.55 -17.56
N PRO A 220 12.74 22.43 -16.95
CA PRO A 220 12.64 22.23 -15.51
C PRO A 220 13.64 23.10 -14.73
N THR A 221 13.24 23.46 -13.53
CA THR A 221 14.13 23.93 -12.44
C THR A 221 14.08 22.92 -11.30
N GLU A 222 15.09 22.89 -10.43
CA GLU A 222 15.12 21.98 -9.27
C GLU A 222 14.92 20.50 -9.69
N TRP A 223 15.60 20.07 -10.75
CA TRP A 223 15.52 18.69 -11.23
C TRP A 223 16.22 17.73 -10.28
N GLU A 224 15.46 16.80 -9.73
CA GLU A 224 15.92 15.67 -8.95
C GLU A 224 15.60 14.40 -9.75
N ALA A 225 16.64 13.65 -10.08
CA ALA A 225 16.56 12.42 -10.83
C ALA A 225 16.53 11.24 -9.86
N ASP A 226 15.70 10.25 -10.17
CA ASP A 226 15.83 8.87 -9.70
C ASP A 226 15.83 8.73 -8.17
N ALA A 227 15.01 9.52 -7.46
CA ALA A 227 14.91 9.50 -6.00
C ALA A 227 13.46 9.38 -5.45
N PRO A 228 12.79 8.23 -5.60
CA PRO A 228 13.02 7.21 -6.63
C PRO A 228 12.56 7.69 -8.03
N TYR A 229 11.89 8.84 -8.11
CA TYR A 229 11.23 9.33 -9.31
C TYR A 229 11.91 10.59 -9.84
N CYS A 230 11.59 10.96 -11.10
CA CYS A 230 11.96 12.26 -11.61
C CYS A 230 11.02 13.36 -11.07
N THR A 231 11.53 14.21 -10.19
CA THR A 231 10.83 15.35 -9.59
C THR A 231 11.45 16.68 -10.04
N PHE A 232 10.62 17.67 -10.32
CA PHE A 232 11.09 18.96 -10.84
C PHE A 232 10.04 20.06 -10.69
N ARG A 233 10.46 21.31 -10.87
CA ARG A 233 9.56 22.45 -11.02
C ARG A 233 9.47 22.88 -12.48
N LEU A 234 8.25 23.15 -12.94
CA LEU A 234 7.96 23.64 -14.29
C LEU A 234 7.42 25.08 -14.22
N PRO A 235 7.88 26.03 -15.06
CA PRO A 235 7.31 27.36 -15.13
C PRO A 235 5.82 27.31 -15.51
N TYR A 236 4.95 27.81 -14.63
CA TYR A 236 3.51 27.78 -14.85
C TYR A 236 2.85 29.06 -14.34
N GLN A 237 2.10 29.73 -15.21
CA GLN A 237 1.47 31.03 -14.95
C GLN A 237 2.49 32.05 -14.38
N ASN A 238 2.23 32.62 -13.19
CA ASN A 238 3.11 33.58 -12.53
C ASN A 238 4.07 32.94 -11.52
N GLY A 239 4.19 31.61 -11.52
CA GLY A 239 4.99 30.86 -10.55
C GLY A 239 5.61 29.61 -11.16
N SER A 240 5.65 28.55 -10.36
CA SER A 240 6.13 27.24 -10.77
C SER A 240 5.19 26.15 -10.26
N LEU A 241 5.11 25.06 -11.00
CA LEU A 241 4.32 23.89 -10.68
C LEU A 241 5.23 22.71 -10.38
N LEU A 242 5.01 22.01 -9.27
CA LEU A 242 5.77 20.79 -8.97
C LEU A 242 5.28 19.66 -9.89
N GLY A 243 6.20 19.03 -10.60
CA GLY A 243 5.96 17.91 -11.49
C GLY A 243 6.68 16.65 -11.01
N ARG A 244 6.03 15.51 -11.20
CA ARG A 244 6.61 14.18 -10.97
C ARG A 244 6.30 13.26 -12.15
N PHE A 245 7.31 12.58 -12.67
CA PHE A 245 7.11 11.37 -13.48
C PHE A 245 7.44 10.17 -12.62
N PHE A 246 6.51 9.23 -12.47
CA PHE A 246 6.78 7.97 -11.79
C PHE A 246 7.76 7.15 -12.64
N MET A 247 8.76 6.53 -11.98
CA MET A 247 10.00 5.93 -12.51
C MET A 247 11.20 6.88 -12.72
N ASN A 248 12.35 6.30 -13.08
CA ASN A 248 13.63 6.98 -13.32
C ASN A 248 13.74 7.66 -14.70
N GLU A 249 14.86 8.34 -14.93
CA GLU A 249 15.20 9.02 -16.18
C GLU A 249 15.22 8.07 -17.37
N ALA A 250 15.67 6.83 -17.19
CA ALA A 250 15.67 5.83 -18.25
C ALA A 250 14.24 5.54 -18.75
N ALA A 251 13.29 5.31 -17.83
CA ALA A 251 11.90 5.12 -18.21
C ALA A 251 11.28 6.39 -18.80
N LEU A 252 11.55 7.57 -18.21
CA LEU A 252 11.08 8.86 -18.73
C LEU A 252 11.60 9.12 -20.16
N SER A 253 12.84 8.73 -20.46
CA SER A 253 13.45 8.89 -21.77
C SER A 253 12.72 8.13 -22.88
N LYS A 254 11.83 7.20 -22.54
CA LYS A 254 11.02 6.42 -23.51
C LYS A 254 9.67 7.07 -23.81
N PHE A 255 9.33 8.15 -23.11
CA PHE A 255 8.09 8.88 -23.40
C PHE A 255 8.17 9.52 -24.79
N PRO A 256 7.10 9.47 -25.60
CA PRO A 256 7.08 10.16 -26.88
C PRO A 256 7.24 11.67 -26.66
N LEU A 257 8.30 12.27 -27.22
CA LEU A 257 8.55 13.71 -27.12
C LEU A 257 7.36 14.56 -27.61
N SER A 258 6.66 14.09 -28.64
CA SER A 258 5.44 14.73 -29.14
C SER A 258 4.35 14.79 -28.07
N TRP A 259 4.20 13.75 -27.27
CA TRP A 259 3.25 13.69 -26.17
C TRP A 259 3.65 14.65 -25.04
N VAL A 260 4.92 14.67 -24.64
CA VAL A 260 5.42 15.58 -23.58
C VAL A 260 5.23 17.05 -23.98
N ARG A 261 5.55 17.40 -25.22
CA ARG A 261 5.31 18.75 -25.75
C ARG A 261 3.84 19.13 -25.73
N GLU A 262 2.98 18.19 -26.12
CA GLU A 262 1.53 18.40 -26.11
C GLU A 262 1.00 18.54 -24.68
N PHE A 263 1.47 17.73 -23.73
CA PHE A 263 1.13 17.84 -22.31
C PHE A 263 1.43 19.24 -21.77
N VAL A 264 2.67 19.73 -21.93
CA VAL A 264 3.07 21.07 -21.48
C VAL A 264 2.19 22.15 -22.13
N ARG A 265 1.90 22.03 -23.43
CA ARG A 265 1.05 22.97 -24.17
C ARG A 265 -0.40 22.97 -23.65
N ARG A 266 -0.93 21.80 -23.29
CA ARG A 266 -2.32 21.61 -22.83
C ARG A 266 -2.50 21.79 -21.33
N LEU A 267 -1.44 21.91 -20.55
CA LEU A 267 -1.54 22.06 -19.09
C LEU A 267 -2.52 23.17 -18.64
N PRO A 268 -2.57 24.38 -19.26
CA PRO A 268 -3.60 25.39 -18.91
C PRO A 268 -5.04 24.99 -19.27
N GLU A 269 -5.22 24.15 -20.30
CA GLU A 269 -6.52 23.60 -20.66
C GLU A 269 -6.94 22.51 -19.67
N LEU A 270 -6.02 21.60 -19.31
CA LEU A 270 -6.23 20.55 -18.32
C LEU A 270 -6.58 21.14 -16.96
N ASP A 271 -5.86 22.16 -16.51
CA ASP A 271 -6.14 22.91 -15.29
C ASP A 271 -7.61 23.40 -15.28
N ARG A 272 -8.02 24.12 -16.34
CA ARG A 272 -9.38 24.63 -16.48
C ARG A 272 -10.43 23.52 -16.50
N ARG A 273 -10.17 22.43 -17.23
CA ARG A 273 -11.08 21.30 -17.33
C ARG A 273 -11.20 20.56 -15.99
N GLY A 274 -10.10 20.39 -15.26
CA GLY A 274 -10.12 19.78 -13.93
C GLY A 274 -10.93 20.61 -12.94
N ARG A 275 -10.77 21.93 -12.93
CA ARG A 275 -11.62 22.83 -12.13
C ARG A 275 -13.09 22.77 -12.54
N THR A 276 -13.36 22.73 -13.84
CA THR A 276 -14.74 22.61 -14.35
C THR A 276 -15.35 21.28 -13.93
N PHE A 277 -14.59 20.19 -13.96
CA PHE A 277 -15.00 18.87 -13.49
C PHE A 277 -15.30 18.90 -11.98
N LEU A 278 -14.38 19.41 -11.15
CA LEU A 278 -14.58 19.52 -9.71
C LEU A 278 -15.86 20.30 -9.36
N ALA A 279 -16.08 21.45 -10.00
CA ALA A 279 -17.26 22.27 -9.75
C ALA A 279 -18.56 21.67 -10.30
N ALA A 280 -18.56 21.24 -11.56
CA ALA A 280 -19.79 20.92 -12.28
C ALA A 280 -20.22 19.45 -12.17
N GLN A 281 -19.28 18.53 -11.90
CA GLN A 281 -19.56 17.10 -11.81
C GLN A 281 -19.38 16.58 -10.38
N ALA A 282 -18.30 16.96 -9.70
CA ALA A 282 -18.07 16.52 -8.31
C ALA A 282 -18.80 17.39 -7.26
N GLY A 283 -19.34 18.54 -7.65
CA GLY A 283 -20.06 19.45 -6.76
C GLY A 283 -19.17 20.13 -5.72
N LEU A 284 -17.87 20.28 -6.00
CA LEU A 284 -16.87 20.82 -5.07
C LEU A 284 -16.57 22.29 -5.33
N GLY A 285 -16.45 23.07 -4.27
CA GLY A 285 -16.14 24.49 -4.31
C GLY A 285 -14.71 24.75 -4.80
N THR A 286 -14.57 25.32 -6.00
CA THR A 286 -13.25 25.57 -6.63
C THR A 286 -12.65 26.94 -6.37
N GLU A 287 -13.37 27.82 -5.68
CA GLU A 287 -12.87 29.16 -5.34
C GLU A 287 -11.64 29.04 -4.44
N GLY A 288 -10.57 29.77 -4.76
CA GLY A 288 -9.31 29.76 -4.01
C GLY A 288 -8.40 28.56 -4.26
N LEU A 289 -8.83 27.52 -4.99
CA LEU A 289 -7.94 26.40 -5.35
C LEU A 289 -6.81 26.88 -6.26
N SER A 290 -5.58 26.49 -5.98
CA SER A 290 -4.43 26.64 -6.89
C SER A 290 -3.96 25.27 -7.36
N LEU A 291 -3.56 25.14 -8.62
CA LEU A 291 -2.91 23.91 -9.10
C LEU A 291 -1.47 23.95 -8.59
N GLU A 292 -1.11 23.08 -7.65
CA GLU A 292 0.19 23.11 -6.95
C GLU A 292 1.15 22.04 -7.46
N TRP A 293 0.61 20.88 -7.85
CA TRP A 293 1.44 19.82 -8.43
C TRP A 293 0.68 18.93 -9.42
N PHE A 294 1.45 18.23 -10.25
CA PHE A 294 0.96 17.14 -11.08
C PHE A 294 1.88 15.93 -10.99
N ALA A 295 1.33 14.77 -11.28
CA ALA A 295 2.12 13.56 -11.50
C ALA A 295 1.69 12.85 -12.79
N VAL A 296 2.63 12.16 -13.42
CA VAL A 296 2.40 11.37 -14.63
C VAL A 296 2.88 9.95 -14.35
N HIS A 297 1.98 8.97 -14.49
CA HIS A 297 2.26 7.55 -14.32
C HIS A 297 2.92 6.95 -15.60
N PRO A 298 3.52 5.75 -15.52
CA PRO A 298 4.19 5.14 -16.67
C PRO A 298 3.27 4.91 -17.88
N ASP A 299 2.00 4.63 -17.63
CA ASP A 299 0.94 4.48 -18.63
C ASP A 299 0.46 5.83 -19.25
N ARG A 300 1.07 6.94 -18.80
CA ARG A 300 0.77 8.35 -19.12
C ARG A 300 -0.55 8.86 -18.57
N THR A 301 -1.18 8.17 -17.62
CA THR A 301 -2.25 8.78 -16.83
C THR A 301 -1.68 9.95 -16.02
N MET A 302 -2.37 11.08 -16.08
CA MET A 302 -1.98 12.32 -15.43
C MET A 302 -2.88 12.56 -14.24
N ARG A 303 -2.28 13.02 -13.14
CA ARG A 303 -2.95 13.46 -11.93
C ARG A 303 -2.65 14.93 -11.72
N LEU A 304 -3.68 15.76 -11.70
CA LEU A 304 -3.57 17.19 -11.35
C LEU A 304 -4.10 17.40 -9.94
N CYS A 305 -3.32 18.08 -9.10
CA CYS A 305 -3.63 18.27 -7.70
C CYS A 305 -3.72 19.74 -7.32
N TYR A 306 -4.86 20.08 -6.74
CA TYR A 306 -5.24 21.44 -6.38
C TYR A 306 -5.28 21.58 -4.87
N ILE A 307 -4.78 22.71 -4.36
CA ILE A 307 -4.71 22.96 -2.91
C ILE A 307 -5.42 24.27 -2.58
N ARG A 308 -6.10 24.31 -1.44
CA ARG A 308 -6.63 25.53 -0.80
C ARG A 308 -6.53 25.36 0.72
N GLY A 309 -5.59 26.05 1.34
CA GLY A 309 -5.32 25.85 2.78
C GLY A 309 -4.93 24.39 3.02
N GLN A 310 -5.75 23.68 3.78
CA GLN A 310 -5.57 22.25 4.08
C GLN A 310 -6.36 21.32 3.15
N ASP A 311 -7.23 21.87 2.29
CA ASP A 311 -7.96 21.08 1.31
C ASP A 311 -7.07 20.70 0.13
N GLN A 312 -7.05 19.41 -0.19
CA GLN A 312 -6.43 18.88 -1.40
C GLN A 312 -7.48 18.22 -2.31
N GLN A 313 -7.49 18.58 -3.59
CA GLN A 313 -8.35 17.99 -4.62
C GLN A 313 -7.52 17.36 -5.73
N MET A 314 -8.05 16.33 -6.37
CA MET A 314 -7.31 15.55 -7.36
C MET A 314 -8.21 15.26 -8.56
N VAL A 315 -7.68 15.41 -9.77
CA VAL A 315 -8.38 15.06 -11.01
C VAL A 315 -7.47 14.21 -11.88
N LEU A 316 -7.99 13.09 -12.38
CA LEU A 316 -7.28 12.19 -13.25
C LEU A 316 -7.64 12.41 -14.73
N PHE A 317 -6.63 12.35 -15.58
CA PHE A 317 -6.75 12.41 -17.04
C PHE A 317 -6.02 11.23 -17.68
N ASP A 318 -6.61 10.64 -18.72
CA ASP A 318 -5.99 9.55 -19.46
C ASP A 318 -4.89 10.06 -20.40
N ARG A 319 -4.10 9.14 -20.93
CA ARG A 319 -2.96 9.44 -21.84
C ARG A 319 -3.32 10.26 -23.08
N ASP A 320 -4.59 10.33 -23.45
CA ASP A 320 -5.10 11.14 -24.57
C ASP A 320 -5.61 12.53 -24.12
N PHE A 321 -5.37 12.88 -22.86
CA PHE A 321 -5.81 14.11 -22.19
C PHE A 321 -7.33 14.22 -22.00
N SER A 322 -8.09 13.13 -22.16
CA SER A 322 -9.48 13.04 -21.73
C SER A 322 -9.57 12.88 -20.20
N LEU A 323 -10.73 13.18 -19.61
CA LEU A 323 -10.95 12.88 -18.19
C LEU A 323 -11.06 11.36 -18.05
N CYS A 324 -10.44 10.79 -17.01
CA CYS A 324 -10.67 9.38 -16.69
C CYS A 324 -12.15 9.14 -16.37
N SER A 325 -12.59 7.89 -16.55
CA SER A 325 -13.95 7.44 -16.23
C SER A 325 -14.32 7.73 -14.77
N GLU A 326 -15.62 7.90 -14.50
CA GLU A 326 -16.11 8.37 -13.21
C GLU A 326 -15.69 7.48 -12.03
N ASP A 327 -15.63 6.16 -12.24
CA ASP A 327 -15.18 5.15 -11.27
C ASP A 327 -13.70 5.30 -10.88
N ARG A 328 -12.89 5.91 -11.74
CA ARG A 328 -11.48 6.19 -11.48
C ARG A 328 -11.25 7.57 -10.88
N GLN A 329 -12.25 8.46 -10.84
CA GLN A 329 -12.07 9.83 -10.33
C GLN A 329 -12.16 9.88 -8.80
N PRO A 330 -11.07 10.22 -8.07
CA PRO A 330 -11.09 10.26 -6.61
C PRO A 330 -12.16 11.22 -6.06
N ALA A 331 -12.37 12.35 -6.74
CA ALA A 331 -13.38 13.34 -6.35
C ALA A 331 -14.83 12.83 -6.45
N LEU A 332 -15.10 11.74 -7.18
CA LEU A 332 -16.44 11.13 -7.29
C LEU A 332 -16.59 9.88 -6.43
N THR A 333 -15.50 9.28 -5.97
CA THR A 333 -15.53 8.10 -5.10
C THR A 333 -16.35 8.39 -3.87
N ARG A 334 -17.30 7.51 -3.54
CA ARG A 334 -18.11 7.57 -2.32
C ARG A 334 -17.99 6.22 -1.59
N PRO A 335 -18.08 6.21 -0.25
CA PRO A 335 -18.20 4.97 0.49
C PRO A 335 -19.47 4.22 0.06
N GLU A 336 -19.32 2.97 -0.40
CA GLU A 336 -20.47 2.14 -0.80
C GLU A 336 -21.28 1.69 0.43
N GLY A 337 -20.61 1.48 1.56
CA GLY A 337 -21.21 1.00 2.80
C GLY A 337 -21.72 -0.45 2.73
N GLY A 338 -22.29 -0.92 3.84
CA GLY A 338 -23.01 -2.20 3.88
C GLY A 338 -22.13 -3.44 4.08
N ALA A 339 -20.86 -3.29 4.41
CA ALA A 339 -20.04 -4.41 4.88
C ALA A 339 -19.46 -4.06 6.25
N PHE A 340 -19.83 -4.86 7.27
CA PHE A 340 -19.29 -4.72 8.62
C PHE A 340 -18.32 -5.87 8.88
N LEU A 341 -17.14 -5.52 9.40
CA LEU A 341 -16.03 -6.44 9.61
C LEU A 341 -15.37 -6.15 10.95
N ALA A 342 -15.07 -7.20 11.72
CA ALA A 342 -14.25 -7.11 12.91
C ALA A 342 -13.48 -8.41 13.11
N PHE A 343 -12.35 -8.33 13.79
CA PHE A 343 -11.53 -9.49 14.14
C PHE A 343 -11.46 -9.63 15.65
N VAL A 344 -11.89 -10.78 16.18
CA VAL A 344 -11.63 -11.11 17.59
C VAL A 344 -10.27 -11.82 17.65
N LEU A 345 -9.29 -11.17 18.27
CA LEU A 345 -7.91 -11.64 18.37
C LEU A 345 -7.83 -12.73 19.43
N LEU A 346 -7.25 -13.88 19.08
CA LEU A 346 -7.16 -15.05 19.96
C LEU A 346 -5.71 -15.39 20.30
N GLU A 347 -5.44 -15.68 21.58
CA GLU A 347 -4.14 -16.14 22.08
C GLU A 347 -3.71 -17.48 21.45
N ALA A 348 -4.67 -18.34 21.13
CA ALA A 348 -4.45 -19.58 20.39
C ALA A 348 -5.46 -19.67 19.22
N PRO A 349 -5.11 -20.32 18.11
CA PRO A 349 -6.00 -20.48 16.95
C PRO A 349 -7.10 -21.52 17.22
N ALA A 350 -7.96 -21.25 18.20
CA ALA A 350 -9.01 -22.16 18.63
C ALA A 350 -10.22 -21.41 19.16
N TRP A 351 -11.41 -21.90 18.82
CA TRP A 351 -12.70 -21.42 19.33
C TRP A 351 -13.66 -22.59 19.56
N ASP A 352 -14.73 -22.36 20.31
CA ASP A 352 -15.84 -23.29 20.52
C ASP A 352 -17.09 -22.74 19.80
N PRO A 353 -17.40 -23.24 18.58
CA PRO A 353 -18.60 -22.85 17.83
C PRO A 353 -19.90 -23.13 18.60
N ASP A 354 -19.95 -24.19 19.42
CA ASP A 354 -21.14 -24.50 20.21
C ASP A 354 -21.31 -23.53 21.38
N GLN A 355 -20.21 -23.09 21.99
CA GLN A 355 -20.24 -21.99 22.96
C GLN A 355 -20.75 -20.72 22.30
N PHE A 356 -20.20 -20.35 21.14
CA PHE A 356 -20.63 -19.17 20.40
C PHE A 356 -22.14 -19.18 20.13
N ARG A 357 -22.67 -20.30 19.63
CA ARG A 357 -24.12 -20.48 19.40
C ARG A 357 -24.95 -20.34 20.68
N ARG A 358 -24.47 -20.91 21.80
CA ARG A 358 -25.14 -20.79 23.11
C ARG A 358 -25.16 -19.34 23.59
N ASP A 359 -24.02 -18.66 23.55
CA ASP A 359 -23.89 -17.26 23.98
C ASP A 359 -24.76 -16.34 23.11
N LEU A 360 -24.75 -16.51 21.78
CA LEU A 360 -25.58 -15.73 20.86
C LEU A 360 -27.09 -15.89 21.15
N ARG A 361 -27.54 -17.11 21.44
CA ARG A 361 -28.92 -17.39 21.84
C ARG A 361 -29.25 -16.80 23.20
N ASP A 362 -28.38 -17.00 24.19
CA ASP A 362 -28.67 -16.65 25.58
C ASP A 362 -28.64 -15.13 25.82
N LEU A 363 -27.76 -14.41 25.09
CA LEU A 363 -27.66 -12.95 25.17
C LEU A 363 -28.70 -12.24 24.32
N TYR A 364 -28.90 -12.70 23.07
CA TYR A 364 -29.65 -11.93 22.07
C TYR A 364 -30.88 -12.66 21.51
N GLY A 365 -31.13 -13.89 21.93
CA GLY A 365 -32.25 -14.70 21.43
C GLY A 365 -32.10 -15.15 19.97
N ILE A 366 -30.90 -15.06 19.39
CA ILE A 366 -30.64 -15.37 17.98
C ILE A 366 -30.29 -16.86 17.84
N PRO A 367 -31.11 -17.68 17.15
CA PRO A 367 -30.81 -19.08 16.91
C PRO A 367 -29.81 -19.24 15.75
N CYS A 368 -28.71 -19.95 15.99
CA CYS A 368 -27.79 -20.39 14.96
C CYS A 368 -27.80 -21.93 14.91
N LEU A 369 -28.35 -22.48 13.83
CA LEU A 369 -28.56 -23.93 13.65
C LEU A 369 -27.58 -24.57 12.67
N THR A 370 -26.73 -23.77 12.02
CA THR A 370 -25.71 -24.28 11.10
C THR A 370 -24.51 -24.82 11.87
N GLU A 371 -23.95 -25.91 11.36
CA GLU A 371 -22.69 -26.45 11.86
C GLU A 371 -21.52 -25.67 11.26
N ALA A 372 -20.37 -25.69 11.94
CA ALA A 372 -19.18 -25.02 11.43
C ALA A 372 -18.50 -25.98 10.44
N GLU A 373 -18.12 -25.48 9.28
CA GLU A 373 -17.38 -26.25 8.28
C GLU A 373 -15.88 -26.07 8.55
N GLU A 374 -15.16 -27.18 8.77
CA GLU A 374 -13.71 -27.17 8.96
C GLU A 374 -12.99 -27.10 7.61
N SER A 375 -11.90 -26.35 7.56
CA SER A 375 -11.01 -26.29 6.40
C SER A 375 -9.75 -27.13 6.62
N GLU A 376 -9.11 -27.57 5.52
CA GLU A 376 -7.92 -28.45 5.56
C GLU A 376 -6.70 -27.79 6.23
N ASP A 377 -6.67 -26.46 6.28
CA ASP A 377 -5.60 -25.64 6.89
C ASP A 377 -5.80 -25.40 8.40
N GLY A 378 -6.84 -25.99 9.02
CA GLY A 378 -7.14 -25.85 10.44
C GLY A 378 -8.02 -24.64 10.79
N GLY A 379 -8.54 -23.92 9.79
CA GLY A 379 -9.61 -22.95 9.97
C GLY A 379 -10.99 -23.58 10.12
N SER A 380 -11.99 -22.75 10.38
CA SER A 380 -13.39 -23.16 10.32
C SER A 380 -14.33 -21.99 10.09
N THR A 381 -15.45 -22.23 9.41
CA THR A 381 -16.41 -21.19 9.04
C THR A 381 -17.81 -21.55 9.52
N LEU A 382 -18.45 -20.61 10.19
CA LEU A 382 -19.86 -20.68 10.58
C LEU A 382 -20.63 -19.60 9.82
N THR A 383 -21.40 -19.99 8.83
CA THR A 383 -22.26 -19.09 8.05
C THR A 383 -23.73 -19.36 8.36
N PHE A 384 -24.52 -18.30 8.54
CA PHE A 384 -25.95 -18.40 8.80
C PHE A 384 -26.70 -17.13 8.42
N GLU A 385 -28.02 -17.24 8.30
CA GLU A 385 -28.89 -16.11 8.01
C GLU A 385 -29.62 -15.67 9.28
N VAL A 386 -29.70 -14.36 9.50
CA VAL A 386 -30.47 -13.75 10.60
C VAL A 386 -31.31 -12.63 10.01
N SER A 387 -32.64 -12.79 10.03
CA SER A 387 -33.58 -11.81 9.49
C SER A 387 -33.24 -11.36 8.05
N GLY A 388 -32.83 -12.28 7.16
CA GLY A 388 -32.45 -11.97 5.78
C GLY A 388 -31.02 -11.44 5.60
N MET A 389 -30.31 -11.07 6.67
CA MET A 389 -28.89 -10.71 6.65
C MET A 389 -28.02 -11.97 6.62
N LEU A 390 -26.89 -11.91 5.92
CA LEU A 390 -25.89 -12.98 5.94
C LEU A 390 -24.82 -12.69 6.98
N ALA A 391 -24.67 -13.58 7.95
CA ALA A 391 -23.62 -13.52 8.96
C ALA A 391 -22.60 -14.63 8.73
N ALA A 392 -21.33 -14.33 8.94
CA ALA A 392 -20.26 -15.33 8.97
C ALA A 392 -19.27 -15.06 10.12
N VAL A 393 -18.85 -16.14 10.76
CA VAL A 393 -17.75 -16.15 11.73
C VAL A 393 -16.73 -17.18 11.27
N CYS A 394 -15.52 -16.73 10.94
CA CYS A 394 -14.46 -17.56 10.38
C CYS A 394 -13.23 -17.55 11.28
N LEU A 395 -12.79 -18.73 11.74
CA LEU A 395 -11.49 -18.90 12.37
C LEU A 395 -10.41 -18.95 11.29
N TYR A 396 -9.46 -18.01 11.39
CA TYR A 396 -8.18 -18.12 10.70
C TYR A 396 -7.10 -18.53 11.71
N PRO A 397 -6.35 -19.61 11.42
CA PRO A 397 -5.39 -20.19 12.36
C PRO A 397 -4.03 -19.46 12.35
N PHE A 398 -4.04 -18.16 12.08
CA PHE A 398 -2.87 -17.30 12.01
C PHE A 398 -3.23 -15.87 12.46
N PRO A 399 -2.25 -15.09 12.95
CA PRO A 399 -2.49 -13.69 13.34
C PRO A 399 -2.95 -12.83 12.17
N VAL A 400 -3.54 -11.67 12.46
CA VAL A 400 -3.81 -10.61 11.47
C VAL A 400 -2.50 -10.32 10.71
N PRO A 401 -2.49 -10.43 9.37
CA PRO A 401 -1.28 -10.27 8.58
C PRO A 401 -0.60 -8.89 8.76
N HIS A 402 0.67 -8.81 8.36
CA HIS A 402 1.45 -7.57 8.27
C HIS A 402 1.60 -6.76 9.58
N GLY A 403 1.31 -7.37 10.74
CA GLY A 403 1.34 -6.66 12.03
C GLY A 403 0.26 -5.58 12.16
N GLU A 404 -0.70 -5.53 11.23
CA GLU A 404 -1.67 -4.44 11.09
C GLU A 404 -2.44 -4.18 12.39
N ALA A 405 -2.91 -5.25 13.06
CA ALA A 405 -3.62 -5.11 14.32
C ALA A 405 -2.75 -4.49 15.44
N GLU A 406 -1.46 -4.82 15.49
CA GLU A 406 -0.53 -4.27 16.49
C GLU A 406 -0.21 -2.81 16.23
N GLU A 407 -0.02 -2.44 14.96
CA GLU A 407 0.25 -1.07 14.54
C GLU A 407 -0.94 -0.16 14.81
N ASN A 408 -2.14 -0.61 14.46
CA ASN A 408 -3.36 0.14 14.76
C ASN A 408 -3.62 0.21 16.28
N ALA A 409 -3.36 -0.87 17.03
CA ALA A 409 -3.45 -0.88 18.48
C ALA A 409 -2.51 0.13 19.16
N ALA A 410 -1.32 0.40 18.58
CA ALA A 410 -0.36 1.34 19.13
C ALA A 410 -0.86 2.79 19.16
N HIS A 411 -1.87 3.11 18.35
CA HIS A 411 -2.51 4.42 18.33
C HIS A 411 -3.70 4.52 19.32
N ASN A 412 -4.04 3.45 20.04
CA ASN A 412 -5.16 3.45 20.97
C ASN A 412 -4.79 4.13 22.30
N TYR A 413 -5.23 5.39 22.45
CA TYR A 413 -5.02 6.17 23.67
C TYR A 413 -5.94 5.79 24.85
N LEU A 414 -6.97 4.96 24.62
CA LEU A 414 -7.88 4.48 25.67
C LEU A 414 -7.37 3.20 26.35
N TRP A 415 -6.47 2.46 25.70
CA TRP A 415 -5.96 1.20 26.20
C TRP A 415 -4.44 1.07 25.95
N PRO A 416 -3.60 1.51 26.90
CA PRO A 416 -2.14 1.53 26.74
C PRO A 416 -1.52 0.15 26.43
N GLU A 417 -2.13 -0.93 26.91
CA GLU A 417 -1.66 -2.30 26.69
C GLU A 417 -2.19 -2.92 25.38
N ALA A 418 -2.91 -2.17 24.55
CA ALA A 418 -3.54 -2.70 23.33
C ALA A 418 -2.52 -3.35 22.38
N ALA A 419 -1.39 -2.68 22.11
CA ALA A 419 -0.37 -3.21 21.22
C ALA A 419 0.31 -4.48 21.76
N GLU A 420 0.62 -4.52 23.07
CA GLU A 420 1.17 -5.71 23.72
C GLU A 420 0.16 -6.87 23.71
N SER A 421 -1.12 -6.57 23.92
CA SER A 421 -2.17 -7.58 23.89
C SER A 421 -2.37 -8.12 22.47
N ALA A 422 -2.44 -7.23 21.47
CA ALA A 422 -2.52 -7.60 20.07
C ALA A 422 -1.34 -8.48 19.69
N ALA A 423 -0.09 -8.14 20.03
CA ALA A 423 1.09 -8.90 19.60
C ALA A 423 1.15 -10.37 20.05
N ARG A 424 0.35 -10.75 21.05
CA ARG A 424 0.29 -12.13 21.55
C ARG A 424 -0.65 -13.03 20.76
N HIS A 425 -1.48 -12.48 19.86
CA HIS A 425 -2.45 -13.28 19.14
C HIS A 425 -1.78 -14.25 18.15
N ARG A 426 -2.36 -15.43 18.04
CA ARG A 426 -1.91 -16.52 17.14
C ARG A 426 -3.02 -16.99 16.21
N GLY A 427 -4.24 -16.53 16.43
CA GLY A 427 -5.38 -16.74 15.56
C GLY A 427 -6.37 -15.59 15.67
N GLN A 428 -7.38 -15.60 14.81
CA GLN A 428 -8.39 -14.55 14.73
C GLN A 428 -9.74 -15.14 14.33
N LEU A 429 -10.83 -14.60 14.89
CA LEU A 429 -12.18 -14.82 14.37
C LEU A 429 -12.57 -13.60 13.54
N LEU A 430 -12.69 -13.78 12.23
CA LEU A 430 -13.31 -12.80 11.36
C LEU A 430 -14.83 -12.86 11.55
N VAL A 431 -15.42 -11.77 12.00
CA VAL A 431 -16.86 -11.60 12.19
C VAL A 431 -17.36 -10.61 11.15
N THR A 432 -18.26 -11.06 10.28
CA THR A 432 -18.81 -10.22 9.22
C THR A 432 -20.32 -10.36 9.08
N VAL A 433 -20.97 -9.24 8.73
CA VAL A 433 -22.39 -9.20 8.40
C VAL A 433 -22.58 -8.43 7.11
N LEU A 434 -23.34 -9.03 6.19
CA LEU A 434 -23.84 -8.40 4.98
C LEU A 434 -25.35 -8.16 5.12
N PRO A 435 -25.85 -6.92 4.95
CA PRO A 435 -27.24 -6.54 5.15
C PRO A 435 -28.20 -7.26 4.20
N ARG A 436 -27.76 -7.52 2.95
CA ARG A 436 -28.60 -8.02 1.85
C ARG A 436 -29.87 -7.17 1.65
N GLU A 437 -31.00 -7.63 2.18
CA GLU A 437 -32.31 -6.97 2.04
C GLU A 437 -32.64 -6.05 3.22
N GLU A 438 -31.89 -6.14 4.32
CA GLU A 438 -32.08 -5.34 5.54
C GLU A 438 -31.31 -4.01 5.51
N SER A 439 -31.61 -3.15 6.48
CA SER A 439 -30.91 -1.88 6.61
C SER A 439 -29.47 -2.06 7.12
N VAL A 440 -28.59 -1.15 6.69
CA VAL A 440 -27.20 -1.05 7.16
C VAL A 440 -27.12 -0.91 8.69
N ARG A 441 -28.09 -0.21 9.29
CA ARG A 441 -28.24 -0.06 10.74
C ARG A 441 -28.43 -1.41 11.45
N GLU A 442 -29.33 -2.25 10.95
CA GLU A 442 -29.59 -3.56 11.55
C GLU A 442 -28.41 -4.53 11.36
N ALA A 443 -27.70 -4.42 10.22
CA ALA A 443 -26.47 -5.18 9.99
C ALA A 443 -25.35 -4.79 10.95
N ALA A 444 -25.17 -3.49 11.24
CA ALA A 444 -24.23 -2.99 12.22
C ALA A 444 -24.52 -3.55 13.62
N ILE A 445 -25.78 -3.46 14.06
CA ILE A 445 -26.23 -3.99 15.35
C ILE A 445 -26.02 -5.50 15.43
N LEU A 446 -26.33 -6.24 14.37
CA LEU A 446 -26.07 -7.67 14.34
C LEU A 446 -24.56 -7.98 14.44
N GLN A 447 -23.71 -7.24 13.73
CA GLN A 447 -22.27 -7.45 13.77
C GLN A 447 -21.73 -7.26 15.20
N VAL A 448 -22.13 -6.19 15.90
CA VAL A 448 -21.72 -5.97 17.30
C VAL A 448 -22.18 -7.12 18.20
N LYS A 449 -23.43 -7.60 18.05
CA LYS A 449 -23.93 -8.77 18.81
C LYS A 449 -23.08 -10.02 18.58
N LEU A 450 -22.67 -10.28 17.34
CA LEU A 450 -21.80 -11.41 17.01
C LEU A 450 -20.41 -11.23 17.62
N VAL A 451 -19.83 -10.03 17.54
CA VAL A 451 -18.53 -9.72 18.16
C VAL A 451 -18.61 -9.90 19.68
N CYS A 452 -19.65 -9.39 20.34
CA CYS A 452 -19.86 -9.58 21.78
C CYS A 452 -19.96 -11.07 22.18
N ALA A 453 -20.63 -11.90 21.38
CA ALA A 453 -20.66 -13.35 21.60
C ALA A 453 -19.27 -13.99 21.39
N ALA A 454 -18.52 -13.55 20.38
CA ALA A 454 -17.16 -14.02 20.12
C ALA A 454 -16.15 -13.57 21.20
N CYS A 455 -16.35 -12.40 21.83
CA CYS A 455 -15.52 -11.93 22.94
C CYS A 455 -15.51 -12.88 24.15
N ARG A 456 -16.54 -13.74 24.28
CA ARG A 456 -16.66 -14.72 25.37
C ARG A 456 -15.90 -16.02 25.12
N GLN A 457 -15.27 -16.15 23.95
CA GLN A 457 -14.37 -17.25 23.63
C GLN A 457 -13.15 -17.22 24.57
N ARG A 458 -12.59 -18.40 24.81
CA ARG A 458 -11.42 -18.52 25.68
C ARG A 458 -10.19 -17.96 24.98
N GLY A 459 -9.42 -17.13 25.68
CA GLY A 459 -8.17 -16.59 25.15
C GLY A 459 -8.35 -15.40 24.22
N THR A 460 -9.52 -14.75 24.22
CA THR A 460 -9.71 -13.47 23.54
C THR A 460 -8.79 -12.41 24.12
N LEU A 461 -7.99 -11.79 23.25
CA LEU A 461 -7.00 -10.77 23.60
C LEU A 461 -7.47 -9.36 23.29
N GLY A 462 -8.35 -9.16 22.30
CA GLY A 462 -8.80 -7.86 21.83
C GLY A 462 -9.77 -7.98 20.67
N VAL A 463 -10.44 -6.88 20.33
CA VAL A 463 -11.29 -6.76 19.13
C VAL A 463 -10.67 -5.75 18.19
N TYR A 464 -10.16 -6.18 17.05
CA TYR A 464 -9.65 -5.29 16.01
C TYR A 464 -10.79 -4.88 15.07
N ALA A 465 -11.14 -3.59 15.08
CA ALA A 465 -12.18 -2.98 14.25
C ALA A 465 -11.94 -1.47 14.12
N ASN A 466 -12.42 -0.84 13.05
CA ASN A 466 -12.44 0.62 12.88
C ASN A 466 -11.05 1.28 13.09
N GLY A 467 -10.00 0.66 12.54
CA GLY A 467 -8.63 1.19 12.65
C GLY A 467 -8.02 1.14 14.07
N THR A 468 -8.57 0.34 15.00
CA THR A 468 -8.02 0.19 16.36
C THR A 468 -8.31 -1.17 16.99
N VAL A 469 -7.65 -1.49 18.11
CA VAL A 469 -7.93 -2.70 18.90
C VAL A 469 -8.58 -2.32 20.23
N TYR A 470 -9.82 -2.72 20.43
CA TYR A 470 -10.59 -2.51 21.65
C TYR A 470 -10.31 -3.57 22.71
N GLN A 471 -10.30 -3.16 23.97
CA GLN A 471 -10.30 -4.09 25.10
C GLN A 471 -11.65 -4.85 25.12
N PRO A 472 -11.68 -6.19 25.26
CA PRO A 472 -12.93 -6.95 25.18
C PRO A 472 -14.00 -6.50 26.18
N GLU A 473 -13.60 -6.17 27.41
CA GLU A 473 -14.52 -5.66 28.44
C GLU A 473 -15.07 -4.27 28.09
N PHE A 474 -14.25 -3.40 27.50
CA PHE A 474 -14.70 -2.09 26.99
C PHE A 474 -15.75 -2.27 25.90
N TYR A 475 -15.48 -3.14 24.91
CA TYR A 475 -16.39 -3.41 23.79
C TYR A 475 -17.74 -3.95 24.29
N LEU A 476 -17.73 -4.89 25.25
CA LEU A 476 -18.97 -5.39 25.86
C LEU A 476 -19.76 -4.28 26.57
N ASN A 477 -19.09 -3.34 27.24
CA ASN A 477 -19.77 -2.21 27.90
C ASN A 477 -20.28 -1.17 26.90
N ALA A 478 -19.52 -0.90 25.83
CA ALA A 478 -19.90 -0.01 24.75
C ALA A 478 -21.13 -0.51 23.95
N SER A 479 -21.40 -1.81 24.02
CA SER A 479 -22.54 -2.46 23.36
C SER A 479 -23.89 -2.24 24.08
N GLN A 480 -23.88 -1.82 25.35
CA GLN A 480 -25.08 -1.70 26.20
C GLN A 480 -26.20 -0.78 25.65
N PRO A 481 -25.94 0.33 24.92
CA PRO A 481 -26.99 1.16 24.34
C PRO A 481 -27.98 0.38 23.43
N MET A 482 -27.56 -0.76 22.87
CA MET A 482 -28.46 -1.63 22.10
C MET A 482 -29.64 -2.19 22.91
N GLU A 483 -29.54 -2.28 24.24
CA GLU A 483 -30.65 -2.73 25.10
C GLU A 483 -31.83 -1.74 25.06
N ASP A 484 -31.53 -0.45 24.90
CA ASP A 484 -32.51 0.63 24.75
C ASP A 484 -32.87 0.90 23.28
N GLY A 485 -32.33 0.10 22.35
CA GLY A 485 -32.55 0.22 20.91
C GLY A 485 -31.69 1.29 20.22
N GLU A 486 -30.73 1.86 20.94
CA GLU A 486 -29.77 2.84 20.45
C GLU A 486 -28.61 2.17 19.70
N LEU A 487 -27.88 2.94 18.89
CA LEU A 487 -26.68 2.45 18.21
C LEU A 487 -25.49 2.43 19.19
N PRO A 488 -24.72 1.33 19.25
CA PRO A 488 -23.51 1.27 20.06
C PRO A 488 -22.36 2.02 19.36
N LEU A 489 -22.44 3.35 19.36
CA LEU A 489 -21.60 4.21 18.53
C LEU A 489 -20.09 3.97 18.74
N LEU A 490 -19.67 3.73 19.99
CA LEU A 490 -18.26 3.48 20.34
C LEU A 490 -17.72 2.12 19.83
N ASP A 491 -18.59 1.17 19.53
CA ASP A 491 -18.22 -0.11 18.90
C ASP A 491 -18.14 0.00 17.37
N LEU A 492 -18.81 1.00 16.80
CA LEU A 492 -19.06 1.15 15.37
C LEU A 492 -18.23 2.24 14.70
N VAL A 493 -17.83 3.25 15.47
CA VAL A 493 -17.00 4.37 14.99
C VAL A 493 -15.91 4.66 16.01
N TRP A 494 -14.67 4.64 15.56
CA TRP A 494 -13.51 5.07 16.35
C TRP A 494 -13.28 6.57 16.18
N MET A 495 -13.03 7.25 17.30
CA MET A 495 -12.62 8.66 17.32
C MET A 495 -11.12 8.71 17.54
N GLY A 496 -10.36 8.76 16.45
CA GLY A 496 -8.91 8.83 16.50
C GLY A 496 -8.43 10.24 16.78
N LEU A 497 -7.32 10.36 17.51
CA LEU A 497 -6.67 11.62 17.84
C LEU A 497 -5.18 11.51 17.58
N TYR A 498 -4.60 12.53 16.95
CA TYR A 498 -3.17 12.60 16.69
C TYR A 498 -2.69 14.06 16.69
N ARG A 499 -1.38 14.26 16.83
CA ARG A 499 -0.81 15.61 16.90
C ARG A 499 0.06 15.87 15.67
N ARG A 500 -0.14 17.04 15.06
CA ARG A 500 0.74 17.61 14.04
C ARG A 500 1.47 18.83 14.63
N GLU A 501 2.40 19.40 13.88
CA GLU A 501 3.15 20.59 14.32
C GLU A 501 2.23 21.78 14.64
N GLU A 502 1.11 21.91 13.91
CA GLU A 502 0.21 23.06 14.00
C GLU A 502 -0.89 22.89 15.07
N GLY A 503 -1.29 21.65 15.42
CA GLY A 503 -2.28 21.42 16.46
C GLY A 503 -2.67 19.97 16.70
N LEU A 504 -3.74 19.79 17.49
CA LEU A 504 -4.39 18.50 17.65
C LEU A 504 -5.31 18.24 16.46
N CYS A 505 -5.24 17.05 15.90
CA CYS A 505 -6.13 16.57 14.87
C CYS A 505 -6.97 15.41 15.41
N GLY A 506 -8.13 15.21 14.81
CA GLY A 506 -8.94 14.04 15.08
C GLY A 506 -9.70 13.59 13.85
N TYR A 507 -10.08 12.31 13.83
CA TYR A 507 -10.75 11.67 12.72
C TYR A 507 -11.77 10.65 13.21
N THR A 508 -12.76 10.35 12.37
CA THR A 508 -13.61 9.18 12.53
C THR A 508 -13.09 8.02 11.70
N ASP A 509 -13.30 6.79 12.14
CA ASP A 509 -13.11 5.57 11.33
C ASP A 509 -14.29 4.64 11.61
N GLY A 510 -15.04 4.27 10.58
CA GLY A 510 -16.21 3.39 10.66
C GLY A 510 -17.47 3.97 10.02
N LEU A 511 -17.54 5.28 9.77
CA LEU A 511 -18.65 5.91 9.04
C LEU A 511 -18.77 5.38 7.60
N ALA A 512 -17.64 5.01 6.98
CA ALA A 512 -17.60 4.44 5.64
C ALA A 512 -18.41 3.14 5.53
N ALA A 513 -18.45 2.31 6.58
CA ALA A 513 -19.28 1.10 6.62
C ALA A 513 -20.79 1.43 6.58
N PHE A 514 -21.18 2.65 6.97
CA PHE A 514 -22.53 3.17 6.86
C PHE A 514 -22.82 3.88 5.51
N GLY A 515 -21.86 3.89 4.59
CA GLY A 515 -21.97 4.65 3.34
C GLY A 515 -21.81 6.17 3.56
N LYS A 516 -21.22 6.58 4.69
CA LYS A 516 -20.99 7.97 5.07
C LYS A 516 -19.49 8.27 4.99
N GLU A 517 -19.15 9.52 4.69
CA GLU A 517 -17.74 9.91 4.60
C GLU A 517 -17.13 10.06 5.98
N GLU A 518 -15.86 9.64 6.12
CA GLU A 518 -15.11 9.91 7.34
C GLU A 518 -14.89 11.41 7.50
N ILE A 519 -14.89 11.85 8.76
CA ILE A 519 -14.75 13.24 9.17
C ILE A 519 -13.37 13.43 9.77
N GLU A 520 -12.71 14.53 9.41
CA GLU A 520 -11.46 14.98 10.00
C GLU A 520 -11.60 16.42 10.52
N VAL A 521 -11.03 16.67 11.70
CA VAL A 521 -10.86 17.98 12.29
C VAL A 521 -9.37 18.21 12.43
N LEU A 522 -8.84 19.24 11.77
CA LEU A 522 -7.41 19.45 11.64
C LEU A 522 -6.93 20.64 12.48
N ASP A 523 -5.76 20.47 13.09
CA ASP A 523 -4.93 21.51 13.71
C ASP A 523 -5.64 22.44 14.72
N THR A 524 -6.57 21.89 15.51
CA THR A 524 -7.26 22.62 16.58
C THR A 524 -6.38 22.77 17.83
N GLN A 525 -6.69 23.80 18.63
CA GLN A 525 -6.08 24.04 19.94
C GLN A 525 -6.94 23.48 21.10
N ALA A 526 -8.01 22.74 20.79
CA ALA A 526 -8.89 22.10 21.78
C ALA A 526 -8.16 21.09 22.68
N ALA A 527 -8.71 20.84 23.87
CA ALA A 527 -8.26 19.72 24.68
C ALA A 527 -8.70 18.39 24.05
N PRO A 528 -7.92 17.29 24.21
CA PRO A 528 -8.25 16.00 23.61
C PRO A 528 -9.66 15.48 23.92
N GLY A 529 -10.12 15.64 25.16
CA GLY A 529 -11.47 15.22 25.55
C GLY A 529 -12.58 16.02 24.89
N ASP A 530 -12.36 17.31 24.64
CA ASP A 530 -13.34 18.18 23.99
C ASP A 530 -13.44 17.84 22.49
N LEU A 531 -12.30 17.64 21.83
CA LEU A 531 -12.27 17.21 20.43
C LEU A 531 -12.88 15.81 20.25
N HIS A 532 -12.57 14.88 21.15
CA HIS A 532 -13.19 13.55 21.15
C HIS A 532 -14.72 13.64 21.25
N SER A 533 -15.22 14.44 22.19
CA SER A 533 -16.66 14.61 22.38
C SER A 533 -17.31 15.26 21.15
N PHE A 534 -16.65 16.24 20.54
CA PHE A 534 -17.12 16.89 19.33
C PHE A 534 -17.22 15.93 18.13
N LEU A 535 -16.22 15.05 17.93
CA LEU A 535 -16.28 14.02 16.88
C LEU A 535 -17.38 12.99 17.16
N LEU A 536 -17.55 12.60 18.43
CA LEU A 536 -18.62 11.70 18.84
C LEU A 536 -20.00 12.31 18.53
N ASP A 537 -20.21 13.58 18.86
CA ASP A 537 -21.47 14.30 18.59
C ASP A 537 -21.75 14.38 17.07
N LEU A 538 -20.71 14.64 16.26
CA LEU A 538 -20.81 14.63 14.80
C LEU A 538 -21.18 13.25 14.25
N ALA A 539 -20.48 12.20 14.69
CA ALA A 539 -20.74 10.83 14.25
C ALA A 539 -22.15 10.37 14.66
N SER A 540 -22.58 10.69 15.89
CA SER A 540 -23.93 10.42 16.38
C SER A 540 -24.97 11.09 15.49
N TYR A 541 -24.81 12.39 15.24
CA TYR A 541 -25.73 13.16 14.41
C TYR A 541 -25.82 12.59 12.98
N VAL A 542 -24.69 12.23 12.37
CA VAL A 542 -24.65 11.65 11.02
C VAL A 542 -25.41 10.33 10.94
N LEU A 543 -25.25 9.46 11.93
CA LEU A 543 -25.85 8.12 11.91
C LEU A 543 -27.31 8.10 12.41
N GLU A 544 -27.64 8.87 13.44
CA GLU A 544 -28.99 8.89 14.02
C GLU A 544 -30.00 9.66 13.16
N GLU A 545 -29.57 10.78 12.57
CA GLU A 545 -30.42 11.62 11.71
C GLU A 545 -30.26 11.27 10.22
N ASP A 546 -29.44 10.25 9.90
CA ASP A 546 -29.11 9.80 8.54
C ASP A 546 -28.64 10.94 7.61
N VAL A 547 -27.87 11.87 8.17
CA VAL A 547 -27.40 13.06 7.44
C VAL A 547 -26.29 12.67 6.47
N THR A 548 -26.27 13.32 5.30
CA THR A 548 -25.16 13.25 4.35
C THR A 548 -24.68 14.67 4.12
N PHE A 549 -23.49 14.99 4.62
CA PHE A 549 -22.91 16.31 4.39
C PHE A 549 -22.39 16.46 2.96
N HIS A 550 -22.44 17.68 2.46
CA HIS A 550 -21.89 18.07 1.19
C HIS A 550 -20.87 19.20 1.32
N ASP A 551 -19.94 19.27 0.37
CA ASP A 551 -18.95 20.35 0.31
C ASP A 551 -19.64 21.71 0.23
N GLY A 552 -19.15 22.67 1.01
CA GLY A 552 -19.68 24.03 1.07
C GLY A 552 -20.89 24.20 2.00
N GLU A 553 -21.38 23.12 2.62
CA GLU A 553 -22.38 23.21 3.69
C GLU A 553 -21.76 23.72 5.00
N THR A 554 -22.62 24.00 5.97
CA THR A 554 -22.21 24.40 7.32
C THR A 554 -23.03 23.64 8.35
N ILE A 555 -22.39 23.28 9.48
CA ILE A 555 -23.06 22.69 10.64
C ILE A 555 -22.91 23.59 11.86
N GLY A 556 -23.91 23.61 12.74
CA GLY A 556 -23.89 24.35 14.00
C GLY A 556 -24.65 23.61 15.09
N PHE A 557 -24.06 23.56 16.29
CA PHE A 557 -24.65 22.98 17.49
C PHE A 557 -25.40 24.02 18.33
N THR A 558 -25.25 25.30 18.01
CA THR A 558 -25.90 26.42 18.70
C THR A 558 -26.38 27.48 17.70
N GLU A 559 -27.36 28.29 18.11
CA GLU A 559 -27.86 29.40 17.30
C GLU A 559 -26.75 30.40 17.00
N GLY A 560 -26.41 30.57 15.73
CA GLY A 560 -25.36 31.49 15.27
C GLY A 560 -24.00 30.84 15.02
N GLN A 561 -23.83 29.54 15.29
CA GLN A 561 -22.64 28.79 14.93
C GLN A 561 -22.76 28.22 13.51
N TYR A 562 -21.74 28.44 12.68
CA TYR A 562 -21.68 27.94 11.31
C TYR A 562 -20.26 27.44 11.03
N LEU A 563 -20.04 26.16 11.26
CA LEU A 563 -18.78 25.48 11.00
C LEU A 563 -18.78 25.02 9.54
N PRO A 564 -17.88 25.54 8.69
CA PRO A 564 -17.83 25.15 7.29
C PRO A 564 -17.41 23.69 7.15
N ILE A 565 -18.02 23.04 6.16
CA ILE A 565 -17.69 21.68 5.75
C ILE A 565 -17.04 21.75 4.37
N SER A 566 -15.83 21.23 4.24
CA SER A 566 -15.20 20.97 2.95
C SER A 566 -15.03 19.48 2.75
N ARG A 567 -15.02 19.03 1.50
CA ARG A 567 -14.72 17.64 1.16
C ARG A 567 -13.46 17.58 0.35
N SER A 568 -12.39 16.99 0.87
CA SER A 568 -11.07 16.96 0.24
C SER A 568 -10.33 15.65 0.54
N ALA A 569 -9.14 15.45 -0.03
CA ALA A 569 -8.35 14.25 0.22
C ALA A 569 -8.10 14.08 1.73
N GLY A 570 -8.14 12.83 2.20
CA GLY A 570 -7.85 12.47 3.58
C GLY A 570 -6.44 12.86 3.99
N VAL A 571 -6.28 13.26 5.26
CA VAL A 571 -4.95 13.47 5.86
C VAL A 571 -4.54 12.23 6.63
N TRP A 572 -5.46 11.65 7.40
CA TRP A 572 -5.29 10.34 8.03
C TRP A 572 -5.67 9.18 7.10
N HIS A 573 -6.81 9.31 6.40
CA HIS A 573 -7.37 8.26 5.56
C HIS A 573 -6.89 8.34 4.11
N ASP A 574 -6.81 7.18 3.45
CA ASP A 574 -6.76 7.13 1.99
C ASP A 574 -8.12 7.50 1.39
N GLY A 575 -8.12 8.26 0.29
CA GLY A 575 -9.35 8.68 -0.39
C GLY A 575 -9.84 10.07 0.03
N MET A 576 -11.16 10.30 -0.03
CA MET A 576 -11.78 11.60 0.25
C MET A 576 -12.51 11.58 1.60
N THR A 577 -12.42 12.67 2.33
CA THR A 577 -13.02 12.86 3.67
C THR A 577 -13.68 14.23 3.78
N LEU A 578 -14.51 14.42 4.80
CA LEU A 578 -15.07 15.70 5.17
C LEU A 578 -14.17 16.39 6.19
N LYS A 579 -13.80 17.65 5.96
CA LYS A 579 -13.12 18.49 6.94
C LYS A 579 -14.13 19.41 7.59
N ILE A 580 -14.20 19.36 8.92
CA ILE A 580 -15.08 20.23 9.71
C ILE A 580 -14.21 21.02 10.67
N SER A 581 -14.35 22.35 10.65
CA SER A 581 -13.60 23.20 11.59
C SER A 581 -14.08 23.01 13.02
N TYR A 582 -13.15 23.00 13.97
CA TYR A 582 -13.50 23.06 15.40
C TYR A 582 -13.99 24.48 15.76
N PRO A 583 -15.03 24.63 16.59
CA PRO A 583 -15.49 25.94 17.02
C PRO A 583 -14.45 26.68 17.85
N GLU A 584 -14.12 27.92 17.45
CA GLU A 584 -13.36 28.83 18.31
C GLU A 584 -14.22 29.23 19.52
N GLU A 585 -13.62 29.28 20.72
CA GLU A 585 -14.32 29.88 21.87
C GLU A 585 -14.66 31.35 21.55
N PRO A 586 -15.87 31.83 21.90
CA PRO A 586 -16.30 33.19 21.60
C PRO A 586 -15.50 34.29 22.31
#